data_AF-A0A151B2E1-F1
#
_entry.id   AF-A0A151B2E1-F1
#
_cell.length_a   1.000
_cell.length_b   1.000
_cell.length_c   1.000
_cell.angle_alpha   90.00
_cell.angle_beta   90.00
_cell.angle_gamma   90.00
#
_symmetry.space_group_name_H-M   'P 1'
#
loop_
_entity.id
_entity.type
_entity.pdbx_description
1 polymer ?
#
loop_
_entity_poly.entity_id
_entity_poly.type
_entity_poly.pdbx_seq_one_letter_code
_entity_poly.pdbx_strand_id
1 'polypeptide(L)'
;MDKKKLISLIERKEGRKLDFKLKLDFTTESAKREFVKDVCAIANSRGGRGYLIIGVEDKTKRIVGIDENDFTEEQIQQIVSTRCDPPIPISLEYIKIKNKIIGVINIYDGRQKPYQIRENGVFYIRRGSTTDVMRKQEIVSVLQENLNLNVEMCPIIRSNIEHLDKELVDFYFNKKGIYVDDDNRMDLMENAGIIIKGSESNNYVATMGGLLVFSKINSLYVPHNMIKIINNINDKFDDVIVVQGDLLKMIDTTKELLYKILPEKYPISPIYEAVKNAVLYRDYTIYNKEIEIMLNYNNISVVSPGILENGGKKISIITLEEICGFMKR
;
A
#
# COMPACT_ATOMS: atom_id res chain seq x y z
N MET A 1 19.25 10.17 -12.10
CA MET A 1 18.92 11.43 -12.80
C MET A 1 20.12 11.87 -13.64
N ASP A 2 19.90 12.38 -14.87
CA ASP A 2 21.02 12.80 -15.72
C ASP A 2 21.59 14.18 -15.38
N LYS A 3 22.89 14.37 -15.65
CA LYS A 3 23.62 15.64 -15.46
C LYS A 3 22.96 16.83 -16.16
N LYS A 4 22.42 16.63 -17.37
CA LYS A 4 21.69 17.67 -18.13
C LYS A 4 20.41 18.10 -17.40
N LYS A 5 19.69 17.14 -16.80
CA LYS A 5 18.46 17.40 -16.05
C LYS A 5 18.77 18.15 -14.74
N LEU A 6 19.85 17.79 -14.05
CA LEU A 6 20.30 18.52 -12.85
C LEU A 6 20.62 19.99 -13.16
N ILE A 7 21.35 20.25 -14.25
CA ILE A 7 21.67 21.63 -14.67
C ILE A 7 20.39 22.43 -14.93
N SER A 8 19.42 21.84 -15.66
CA SER A 8 18.12 22.48 -15.88
C SER A 8 17.36 22.76 -14.58
N LEU A 9 17.47 21.89 -13.56
CA LEU A 9 16.86 22.13 -12.26
C LEU A 9 17.56 23.26 -11.50
N ILE A 10 18.90 23.31 -11.51
CA ILE A 10 19.68 24.40 -10.88
C ILE A 10 19.35 25.76 -11.50
N GLU A 11 19.05 25.81 -12.81
CA GLU A 11 18.64 27.06 -13.48
C GLU A 11 17.25 27.55 -13.08
N ARG A 12 16.38 26.68 -12.56
CA ARG A 12 15.05 27.06 -12.06
C ARG A 12 15.13 27.73 -10.70
N LYS A 13 14.13 28.55 -10.36
CA LYS A 13 13.98 29.10 -9.01
C LYS A 13 13.38 28.05 -8.09
N GLU A 14 13.59 28.20 -6.79
CA GLU A 14 12.87 27.44 -5.79
C GLU A 14 11.36 27.54 -6.00
N GLY A 15 10.68 26.47 -5.62
CA GLY A 15 9.24 26.41 -5.72
C GLY A 15 8.69 25.24 -4.95
N ARG A 16 7.50 24.81 -5.36
CA ARG A 16 6.72 23.82 -4.61
C ARG A 16 7.34 22.42 -4.60
N LYS A 17 8.17 22.12 -5.60
CA LYS A 17 8.76 20.79 -5.87
C LYS A 17 10.28 20.83 -6.01
N LEU A 18 10.89 21.99 -5.79
CA LEU A 18 12.32 22.18 -5.92
C LEU A 18 12.80 23.07 -4.78
N ASP A 19 13.79 22.59 -4.07
CA ASP A 19 14.39 23.29 -2.94
C ASP A 19 15.91 23.13 -2.96
N PHE A 20 16.64 24.17 -2.55
CA PHE A 20 18.10 24.15 -2.50
C PHE A 20 18.57 24.25 -1.05
N LYS A 21 19.54 23.41 -0.68
CA LYS A 21 20.23 23.50 0.61
C LYS A 21 21.74 23.55 0.37
N LEU A 22 22.41 24.44 1.11
CA LEU A 22 23.87 24.56 1.07
C LEU A 22 24.52 23.29 1.62
N LYS A 23 24.09 22.85 2.80
CA LYS A 23 24.53 21.64 3.49
C LYS A 23 23.36 21.07 4.29
N LEU A 24 23.31 19.75 4.43
CA LEU A 24 22.48 19.09 5.44
C LEU A 24 23.38 18.65 6.57
N ASP A 25 22.99 18.99 7.79
CA ASP A 25 23.64 18.53 9.00
C ASP A 25 22.63 17.73 9.82
N PHE A 26 22.85 16.43 9.98
CA PHE A 26 21.98 15.56 10.76
C PHE A 26 22.49 15.34 12.19
N THR A 27 23.46 16.12 12.66
CA THR A 27 23.98 16.01 14.05
C THR A 27 22.95 16.50 15.08
N THR A 28 22.12 17.47 14.72
CA THR A 28 21.12 18.05 15.63
C THR A 28 19.70 17.58 15.32
N GLU A 29 18.90 17.39 16.37
CA GLU A 29 17.49 17.05 16.23
C GLU A 29 16.67 18.15 15.53
N SER A 30 17.06 19.41 15.70
CA SER A 30 16.43 20.55 15.01
C SER A 30 16.61 20.47 13.50
N ALA A 31 17.82 20.15 13.02
CA ALA A 31 18.09 20.07 11.59
C ALA A 31 17.39 18.87 10.93
N LYS A 32 17.31 17.72 11.63
CA LYS A 32 16.48 16.58 11.18
C LYS A 32 15.00 16.97 11.05
N ARG A 33 14.46 17.73 12.00
CA ARG A 33 13.07 18.22 11.95
C ARG A 33 12.83 19.15 10.77
N GLU A 34 13.72 20.10 10.54
CA GLU A 34 13.62 21.01 9.40
C GLU A 34 13.65 20.26 8.08
N PHE A 35 14.60 19.32 7.93
CA PHE A 35 14.70 18.47 6.75
C PHE A 35 13.41 17.67 6.50
N VAL A 36 12.89 16.96 7.52
CA VAL A 36 11.66 16.18 7.38
C VAL A 36 10.46 17.08 7.08
N LYS A 37 10.41 18.28 7.66
CA LYS A 37 9.38 19.28 7.36
C LYS A 37 9.39 19.68 5.89
N ASP A 38 10.56 19.95 5.32
CA ASP A 38 10.69 20.31 3.90
C ASP A 38 10.31 19.13 2.99
N VAL A 39 10.77 17.91 3.30
CA VAL A 39 10.40 16.70 2.54
C VAL A 39 8.89 16.45 2.57
N CYS A 40 8.28 16.52 3.76
CA CYS A 40 6.84 16.37 3.94
C CYS A 40 6.05 17.40 3.14
N ALA A 41 6.45 18.68 3.22
CA ALA A 41 5.81 19.77 2.50
C ALA A 41 5.89 19.62 0.97
N ILE A 42 7.04 19.17 0.45
CA ILE A 42 7.24 18.91 -0.98
C ILE A 42 6.42 17.71 -1.45
N ALA A 43 6.41 16.61 -0.68
CA ALA A 43 5.64 15.41 -1.00
C ALA A 43 4.14 15.73 -1.09
N ASN A 44 3.63 16.47 -0.11
CA ASN A 44 2.23 16.90 -0.02
C ASN A 44 1.81 17.94 -1.07
N SER A 45 2.75 18.63 -1.69
CA SER A 45 2.42 19.65 -2.69
C SER A 45 1.90 19.02 -3.99
N ARG A 46 1.04 19.75 -4.70
CA ARG A 46 0.55 19.35 -6.02
C ARG A 46 1.67 19.34 -7.06
N GLY A 47 1.52 18.47 -8.07
CA GLY A 47 2.52 18.18 -9.11
C GLY A 47 3.26 16.87 -8.84
N GLY A 48 4.06 16.41 -9.80
CA GLY A 48 4.78 15.14 -9.71
C GLY A 48 5.95 15.14 -8.73
N ARG A 49 7.02 14.41 -9.09
CA ARG A 49 8.20 14.24 -8.24
C ARG A 49 8.85 15.57 -7.84
N GLY A 50 9.25 15.65 -6.57
CA GLY A 50 10.02 16.75 -5.99
C GLY A 50 11.50 16.44 -5.92
N TYR A 51 12.31 17.49 -5.72
CA TYR A 51 13.75 17.38 -5.56
C TYR A 51 14.23 18.32 -4.46
N LEU A 52 15.08 17.81 -3.58
CA LEU A 52 15.92 18.60 -2.70
C LEU A 52 17.36 18.50 -3.21
N ILE A 53 17.94 19.62 -3.63
CA ILE A 53 19.29 19.68 -4.18
C ILE A 53 20.23 20.24 -3.11
N ILE A 54 21.28 19.48 -2.80
CA ILE A 54 22.20 19.74 -1.69
C ILE A 54 23.59 20.07 -2.24
N GLY A 55 24.24 21.07 -1.68
CA GLY A 55 25.55 21.57 -2.14
C GLY A 55 25.44 22.75 -3.11
N VAL A 56 24.27 23.40 -3.16
CA VAL A 56 23.98 24.59 -3.98
C VAL A 56 23.46 25.69 -3.07
N GLU A 57 24.04 26.89 -3.19
CA GLU A 57 23.55 28.07 -2.47
C GLU A 57 22.28 28.62 -3.15
N ASP A 58 21.19 28.79 -2.42
CA ASP A 58 19.88 29.21 -2.94
C ASP A 58 19.96 30.52 -3.76
N LYS A 59 20.50 31.60 -3.17
CA LYS A 59 20.49 32.94 -3.80
C LYS A 59 21.44 33.09 -4.98
N THR A 60 22.64 32.51 -4.90
CA THR A 60 23.69 32.72 -5.91
C THR A 60 23.78 31.56 -6.91
N LYS A 61 23.11 30.43 -6.60
CA LYS A 61 23.22 29.16 -7.34
C LYS A 61 24.64 28.64 -7.47
N ARG A 62 25.54 29.10 -6.59
CA ARG A 62 26.92 28.67 -6.58
C ARG A 62 26.98 27.24 -6.08
N ILE A 63 27.62 26.38 -6.87
CA ILE A 63 27.88 24.99 -6.50
C ILE A 63 29.04 24.98 -5.49
N VAL A 64 28.71 24.70 -4.23
CA VAL A 64 29.69 24.56 -3.14
C VAL A 64 30.20 23.12 -3.11
N GLY A 65 29.30 22.17 -3.31
CA GLY A 65 29.56 20.73 -3.24
C GLY A 65 29.44 20.18 -1.82
N ILE A 66 29.25 18.86 -1.72
CA ILE A 66 29.22 18.08 -0.48
C ILE A 66 30.25 16.95 -0.53
N ASP A 67 30.54 16.33 0.61
CA ASP A 67 31.27 15.07 0.67
C ASP A 67 30.29 13.88 0.53
N GLU A 68 30.70 12.79 -0.13
CA GLU A 68 29.88 11.58 -0.22
C GLU A 68 29.64 10.92 1.15
N ASN A 69 30.50 11.22 2.13
CA ASN A 69 30.40 10.70 3.49
C ASN A 69 29.55 11.59 4.43
N ASP A 70 29.04 12.74 3.97
CA ASP A 70 28.26 13.65 4.83
C ASP A 70 26.94 13.00 5.30
N PHE A 71 26.33 12.12 4.49
CA PHE A 71 25.12 11.36 4.82
C PHE A 71 24.95 10.17 3.87
N THR A 72 24.21 9.13 4.28
CA THR A 72 23.90 7.99 3.40
C THR A 72 22.41 7.93 3.04
N GLU A 73 22.08 7.20 1.98
CA GLU A 73 20.68 7.00 1.57
C GLU A 73 19.87 6.33 2.69
N GLU A 74 20.43 5.32 3.36
CA GLU A 74 19.80 4.60 4.46
C GLU A 74 19.50 5.53 5.63
N GLN A 75 20.45 6.41 5.98
CA GLN A 75 20.26 7.38 7.06
C GLN A 75 19.09 8.33 6.77
N ILE A 76 19.00 8.85 5.55
CA ILE A 76 17.93 9.77 5.14
C ILE A 76 16.59 9.03 5.15
N GLN A 77 16.53 7.82 4.57
CA GLN A 77 15.33 7.00 4.57
C GLN A 77 14.85 6.68 5.99
N GLN A 78 15.77 6.34 6.90
CA GLN A 78 15.44 6.10 8.30
C GLN A 78 14.88 7.34 9.00
N ILE A 79 15.49 8.51 8.79
CA ILE A 79 15.02 9.78 9.38
C ILE A 79 13.59 10.10 8.91
N VAL A 80 13.31 9.98 7.62
CA VAL A 80 11.99 10.30 7.05
C VAL A 80 10.95 9.25 7.45
N SER A 81 11.23 7.96 7.31
CA SER A 81 10.29 6.88 7.65
C SER A 81 9.92 6.84 9.13
N THR A 82 10.85 7.18 10.03
CA THR A 82 10.56 7.18 11.47
C THR A 82 9.65 8.35 11.87
N ARG A 83 9.72 9.47 11.13
CA ARG A 83 9.07 10.74 11.50
C ARG A 83 7.85 11.11 10.66
N CYS A 84 7.70 10.53 9.46
CA CYS A 84 6.53 10.72 8.60
C CYS A 84 5.59 9.52 8.65
N ASP A 85 4.29 9.80 8.63
CA ASP A 85 3.24 8.80 8.51
C ASP A 85 2.26 9.22 7.41
N PRO A 86 2.08 8.43 6.34
CA PRO A 86 2.86 7.25 5.98
C PRO A 86 4.33 7.58 5.61
N PRO A 87 5.24 6.58 5.54
CA PRO A 87 6.61 6.80 5.08
C PRO A 87 6.66 7.38 3.66
N ILE A 88 7.42 8.47 3.48
CA ILE A 88 7.56 9.12 2.16
C ILE A 88 8.63 8.39 1.35
N PRO A 89 8.32 7.89 0.14
CA PRO A 89 9.31 7.28 -0.74
C PRO A 89 10.31 8.33 -1.23
N ILE A 90 11.59 8.09 -0.96
CA ILE A 90 12.70 8.95 -1.35
C ILE A 90 13.90 8.13 -1.83
N SER A 91 14.73 8.72 -2.69
CA SER A 91 16.04 8.17 -3.06
C SER A 91 17.09 9.26 -3.06
N LEU A 92 18.34 8.88 -2.81
CA LEU A 92 19.48 9.78 -2.85
C LEU A 92 20.36 9.46 -4.06
N GLU A 93 20.71 10.48 -4.83
CA GLU A 93 21.66 10.35 -5.94
C GLU A 93 22.80 11.36 -5.80
N TYR A 94 24.03 10.90 -6.04
CA TYR A 94 25.21 11.76 -6.11
C TYR A 94 25.57 12.06 -7.55
N ILE A 95 25.69 13.35 -7.89
CA ILE A 95 26.03 13.79 -9.25
C ILE A 95 27.24 14.73 -9.20
N LYS A 96 28.30 14.37 -9.93
CA LYS A 96 29.51 15.17 -10.04
C LYS A 96 29.40 16.27 -11.11
N ILE A 97 29.47 17.53 -10.70
CA ILE A 97 29.49 18.71 -11.59
C ILE A 97 30.72 19.57 -11.28
N LYS A 98 31.52 19.91 -12.31
CA LYS A 98 32.71 20.77 -12.18
C LYS A 98 33.66 20.36 -11.03
N ASN A 99 33.89 19.06 -10.91
CA ASN A 99 34.70 18.41 -9.86
C ASN A 99 34.17 18.56 -8.41
N LYS A 100 32.90 18.95 -8.25
CA LYS A 100 32.17 19.00 -6.99
C LYS A 100 31.03 18.00 -7.01
N ILE A 101 30.72 17.41 -5.88
CA ILE A 101 29.67 16.41 -5.73
C ILE A 101 28.41 17.12 -5.24
N ILE A 102 27.27 16.84 -5.86
CA ILE A 102 25.96 17.39 -5.50
C ILE A 102 25.07 16.23 -5.10
N GLY A 103 24.44 16.33 -3.94
CA GLY A 103 23.44 15.37 -3.50
C GLY A 103 22.07 15.77 -4.01
N VAL A 104 21.32 14.84 -4.57
CA VAL A 104 19.93 15.06 -4.99
C VAL A 104 19.06 14.05 -4.30
N ILE A 105 18.18 14.53 -3.43
CA ILE A 105 17.13 13.69 -2.85
C ILE A 105 15.91 13.81 -3.76
N ASN A 106 15.54 12.71 -4.40
CA ASN A 106 14.29 12.59 -5.13
C ASN A 106 13.18 12.29 -4.14
N ILE A 107 12.12 13.11 -4.17
CA ILE A 107 10.92 12.92 -3.35
C ILE A 107 9.81 12.46 -4.29
N TYR A 108 9.47 11.18 -4.22
CA TYR A 108 8.52 10.59 -5.15
C TYR A 108 7.09 11.00 -4.80
N ASP A 109 6.26 11.07 -5.85
CA ASP A 109 4.85 11.41 -5.70
C ASP A 109 4.06 10.15 -5.32
N GLY A 110 3.98 9.85 -4.03
CA GLY A 110 3.23 8.68 -3.55
C GLY A 110 1.72 8.93 -3.44
N ARG A 111 0.93 7.85 -3.58
CA ARG A 111 -0.55 7.86 -3.53
C ARG A 111 -1.15 7.84 -2.11
N GLN A 112 -0.30 7.86 -1.08
CA GLN A 112 -0.75 7.78 0.31
C GLN A 112 -0.78 9.16 0.99
N LYS A 113 -0.94 10.23 0.20
CA LYS A 113 -1.11 11.58 0.74
C LYS A 113 -2.44 11.68 1.48
N PRO A 114 -2.56 12.57 2.47
CA PRO A 114 -1.53 13.50 2.93
C PRO A 114 -0.55 12.83 3.92
N TYR A 115 0.72 13.19 3.82
CA TYR A 115 1.76 12.79 4.76
C TYR A 115 1.75 13.69 6.00
N GLN A 116 1.83 13.09 7.17
CA GLN A 116 1.85 13.73 8.47
C GLN A 116 3.22 13.62 9.12
N ILE A 117 3.67 14.62 9.88
CA ILE A 117 4.80 14.46 10.79
C ILE A 117 4.31 13.90 12.12
N ARG A 118 4.82 12.73 12.53
CA ARG A 118 4.39 12.00 13.73
C ARG A 118 4.64 12.77 15.03
N GLU A 119 5.75 13.50 15.10
CA GLU A 119 6.14 14.23 16.33
C GLU A 119 5.11 15.27 16.76
N ASN A 120 4.45 15.95 15.81
CA ASN A 120 3.54 17.05 16.11
C ASN A 120 2.14 16.88 15.49
N GLY A 121 1.91 15.82 14.71
CA GLY A 121 0.65 15.56 14.02
C GLY A 121 0.31 16.56 12.92
N VAL A 122 1.27 17.36 12.43
CA VAL A 122 1.00 18.45 11.48
C VAL A 122 1.20 17.98 10.04
N PHE A 123 0.28 18.39 9.17
CA PHE A 123 0.37 18.22 7.73
C PHE A 123 0.94 19.50 7.10
N TYR A 124 2.13 19.42 6.52
CA TYR A 124 2.78 20.56 5.86
C TYR A 124 2.56 20.54 4.35
N ILE A 125 2.51 21.71 3.72
CA ILE A 125 2.41 21.89 2.27
C ILE A 125 3.26 23.08 1.80
N ARG A 126 3.85 23.01 0.60
CA ARG A 126 4.54 24.16 0.00
C ARG A 126 3.60 25.09 -0.77
N ARG A 127 3.77 26.38 -0.50
CA ARG A 127 3.19 27.52 -1.21
C ARG A 127 4.33 28.35 -1.80
N GLY A 128 4.62 28.12 -3.08
CA GLY A 128 5.83 28.65 -3.70
C GLY A 128 7.08 28.04 -3.05
N SER A 129 8.01 28.88 -2.59
CA SER A 129 9.22 28.47 -1.85
C SER A 129 9.01 28.34 -0.34
N THR A 130 7.83 28.70 0.18
CA THR A 130 7.55 28.66 1.63
C THR A 130 6.78 27.42 2.03
N THR A 131 7.04 26.93 3.24
CA THR A 131 6.34 25.81 3.86
C THR A 131 5.28 26.33 4.83
N ASP A 132 4.04 25.88 4.65
CA ASP A 132 2.89 26.26 5.47
C ASP A 132 2.17 25.01 6.01
N VAL A 133 1.27 25.20 6.98
CA VAL A 133 0.40 24.14 7.50
C VAL A 133 -0.84 24.03 6.61
N MET A 134 -1.22 22.80 6.27
CA MET A 134 -2.46 22.55 5.56
C MET A 134 -3.67 23.00 6.37
N ARG A 135 -4.59 23.70 5.74
CA ARG A 135 -5.91 23.99 6.30
C ARG A 135 -6.79 22.74 6.26
N LYS A 136 -7.79 22.67 7.13
CA LYS A 136 -8.76 21.56 7.17
C LYS A 136 -9.33 21.20 5.80
N GLN A 137 -9.70 22.19 4.99
CA GLN A 137 -10.23 21.96 3.64
C GLN A 137 -9.19 21.37 2.68
N GLU A 138 -7.92 21.74 2.80
CA GLU A 138 -6.83 21.19 1.99
C GLU A 138 -6.56 19.73 2.39
N ILE A 139 -6.55 19.43 3.69
CA ILE A 139 -6.43 18.05 4.19
C ILE A 139 -7.57 17.19 3.65
N VAL A 140 -8.82 17.67 3.75
CA VAL A 140 -9.99 16.97 3.21
C VAL A 140 -9.87 16.80 1.69
N SER A 141 -9.42 17.80 0.94
CA SER A 141 -9.24 17.70 -0.52
C SER A 141 -8.16 16.70 -0.89
N VAL A 142 -7.02 16.68 -0.19
CA VAL A 142 -5.93 15.73 -0.47
C VAL A 142 -6.36 14.33 -0.07
N LEU A 143 -7.00 14.18 1.11
CA LEU A 143 -7.63 12.93 1.47
C LEU A 143 -8.64 12.52 0.40
N GLN A 144 -9.47 13.41 -0.15
CA GLN A 144 -10.46 13.10 -1.19
C GLN A 144 -9.81 12.63 -2.50
N GLU A 145 -8.75 13.31 -2.93
CA GLU A 145 -7.93 12.93 -4.09
C GLU A 145 -7.27 11.56 -3.90
N ASN A 146 -7.04 11.14 -2.65
CA ASN A 146 -6.43 9.86 -2.29
C ASN A 146 -7.42 8.94 -1.52
N LEU A 147 -8.72 9.26 -1.46
CA LEU A 147 -9.77 8.55 -0.69
C LEU A 147 -10.36 7.43 -1.52
N ASN A 148 -10.13 7.47 -2.83
CA ASN A 148 -10.19 6.27 -3.66
C ASN A 148 -8.96 5.38 -3.40
N LEU A 149 -8.58 5.21 -2.13
CA LEU A 149 -7.88 4.02 -1.67
C LEU A 149 -8.90 2.89 -1.71
N ASN A 150 -9.24 2.47 -2.92
CA ASN A 150 -9.72 1.13 -3.10
C ASN A 150 -8.49 0.27 -2.85
N VAL A 151 -8.31 -0.13 -1.58
CA VAL A 151 -7.12 -0.87 -1.10
C VAL A 151 -6.91 -2.11 -1.98
N GLU A 152 -8.01 -2.68 -2.45
CA GLU A 152 -8.05 -3.80 -3.37
C GLU A 152 -7.48 -3.44 -4.76
N MET A 153 -7.61 -2.22 -5.22
CA MET A 153 -6.97 -1.74 -6.46
C MET A 153 -5.54 -1.21 -6.25
N CYS A 154 -5.01 -1.21 -5.02
CA CYS A 154 -3.63 -0.79 -4.80
C CYS A 154 -2.66 -1.76 -5.50
N PRO A 155 -1.72 -1.26 -6.33
CA PRO A 155 -0.69 -2.10 -6.93
C PRO A 155 0.21 -2.71 -5.85
N ILE A 156 0.43 -4.01 -5.93
CA ILE A 156 1.47 -4.67 -5.12
C ILE A 156 2.76 -4.66 -5.93
N ILE A 157 3.67 -3.77 -5.55
CA ILE A 157 4.96 -3.57 -6.23
C ILE A 157 5.75 -4.88 -6.19
N ARG A 158 6.35 -5.27 -7.32
CA ARG A 158 7.08 -6.55 -7.53
C ARG A 158 6.21 -7.81 -7.56
N SER A 159 4.88 -7.68 -7.58
CA SER A 159 4.02 -8.80 -7.93
C SER A 159 4.21 -9.20 -9.39
N ASN A 160 4.18 -10.50 -9.67
CA ASN A 160 4.18 -11.03 -11.02
C ASN A 160 2.76 -11.47 -11.38
N ILE A 161 2.23 -10.94 -12.49
CA ILE A 161 0.91 -11.31 -13.02
C ILE A 161 0.82 -12.78 -13.42
N GLU A 162 1.94 -13.48 -13.63
CA GLU A 162 1.98 -14.92 -13.91
C GLU A 162 1.46 -15.78 -12.75
N HIS A 163 1.42 -15.22 -11.53
CA HIS A 163 0.81 -15.89 -10.37
C HIS A 163 -0.71 -15.73 -10.29
N LEU A 164 -1.32 -15.01 -11.23
CA LEU A 164 -2.76 -14.95 -11.40
C LEU A 164 -3.24 -16.17 -12.18
N ASP A 165 -4.29 -16.80 -11.67
CA ASP A 165 -4.93 -17.96 -12.24
C ASP A 165 -5.84 -17.54 -13.40
N LYS A 166 -5.40 -17.85 -14.62
CA LYS A 166 -6.13 -17.52 -15.84
C LYS A 166 -7.50 -18.19 -15.91
N GLU A 167 -7.64 -19.42 -15.40
CA GLU A 167 -8.92 -20.13 -15.43
C GLU A 167 -9.95 -19.42 -14.53
N LEU A 168 -9.50 -18.91 -13.38
CA LEU A 168 -10.36 -18.18 -12.45
C LEU A 168 -10.75 -16.80 -12.99
N VAL A 169 -9.82 -16.13 -13.67
CA VAL A 169 -10.08 -14.88 -14.41
C VAL A 169 -11.10 -15.12 -15.53
N ASP A 170 -10.88 -16.13 -16.36
CA ASP A 170 -11.75 -16.47 -17.49
C ASP A 170 -13.15 -16.89 -16.96
N PHE A 171 -13.21 -17.67 -15.88
CA PHE A 171 -14.46 -18.02 -15.21
C PHE A 171 -15.24 -16.79 -14.73
N TYR A 172 -14.55 -15.81 -14.15
CA TYR A 172 -15.17 -14.56 -13.69
C TYR A 172 -15.81 -13.76 -14.83
N PHE A 173 -15.09 -13.57 -15.94
CA PHE A 173 -15.62 -12.84 -17.09
C PHE A 173 -16.71 -13.61 -17.84
N ASN A 174 -16.56 -14.92 -17.99
CA ASN A 174 -17.58 -15.78 -18.59
C ASN A 174 -18.88 -15.77 -17.78
N LYS A 175 -18.81 -15.71 -16.44
CA LYS A 175 -19.99 -15.53 -15.58
C LYS A 175 -20.72 -14.21 -15.83
N LYS A 176 -19.99 -13.17 -16.23
CA LYS A 176 -20.54 -11.87 -16.65
C LYS A 176 -21.01 -11.83 -18.11
N GLY A 177 -20.96 -12.96 -18.82
CA GLY A 177 -21.29 -13.04 -20.24
C GLY A 177 -20.26 -12.36 -21.15
N ILE A 178 -19.03 -12.14 -20.65
CA ILE A 178 -17.93 -11.57 -21.41
C ILE A 178 -17.03 -12.71 -21.89
N TYR A 179 -16.87 -12.84 -23.20
CA TYR A 179 -15.97 -13.81 -23.81
C TYR A 179 -14.51 -13.37 -23.61
N VAL A 180 -13.66 -14.29 -23.17
CA VAL A 180 -12.23 -14.04 -22.95
C VAL A 180 -11.39 -14.87 -23.90
N ASP A 181 -10.38 -14.25 -24.49
CA ASP A 181 -9.33 -14.88 -25.29
C ASP A 181 -7.96 -14.30 -24.92
N ASP A 182 -6.90 -14.81 -25.54
CA ASP A 182 -5.53 -14.36 -25.26
C ASP A 182 -5.27 -12.91 -25.65
N ASP A 183 -5.99 -12.38 -26.63
CA ASP A 183 -5.81 -11.02 -27.15
C ASP A 183 -6.48 -9.98 -26.23
N ASN A 184 -7.66 -10.29 -25.68
CA ASN A 184 -8.45 -9.36 -24.89
C ASN A 184 -8.24 -9.47 -23.37
N ARG A 185 -7.66 -10.57 -22.88
CA ARG A 185 -7.58 -10.85 -21.42
C ARG A 185 -6.86 -9.76 -20.64
N MET A 186 -5.74 -9.25 -21.15
CA MET A 186 -4.99 -8.22 -20.42
C MET A 186 -5.76 -6.91 -20.31
N ASP A 187 -6.42 -6.48 -21.38
CA ASP A 187 -7.26 -5.29 -21.37
C ASP A 187 -8.46 -5.47 -20.42
N LEU A 188 -9.06 -6.65 -20.40
CA LEU A 188 -10.14 -6.98 -19.47
C LEU A 188 -9.67 -6.94 -18.01
N MET A 189 -8.51 -7.53 -17.72
CA MET A 189 -7.91 -7.53 -16.37
C MET A 189 -7.54 -6.12 -15.91
N GLU A 190 -6.99 -5.29 -16.79
CA GLU A 190 -6.67 -3.89 -16.49
C GLU A 190 -7.95 -3.07 -16.24
N ASN A 191 -8.93 -3.16 -17.13
CA ASN A 191 -10.22 -2.46 -16.97
C ASN A 191 -11.01 -2.91 -15.74
N ALA A 192 -10.81 -4.16 -15.30
CA ALA A 192 -11.42 -4.68 -14.08
C ALA A 192 -10.66 -4.28 -12.80
N GLY A 193 -9.46 -3.71 -12.90
CA GLY A 193 -8.60 -3.36 -11.76
C GLY A 193 -7.92 -4.57 -11.12
N ILE A 194 -7.82 -5.70 -11.84
CA ILE A 194 -7.09 -6.91 -11.39
C ILE A 194 -5.59 -6.70 -11.50
N ILE A 195 -5.19 -6.00 -12.57
CA ILE A 195 -3.82 -5.56 -12.82
C ILE A 195 -3.81 -4.07 -13.09
N ILE A 196 -2.63 -3.47 -12.92
CA ILE A 196 -2.41 -2.09 -13.27
C ILE A 196 -1.01 -1.96 -13.87
N LYS A 197 -0.88 -1.06 -14.84
CA LYS A 197 0.42 -0.73 -15.40
C LYS A 197 1.28 -0.03 -14.36
N GLY A 198 2.49 -0.56 -14.12
CA GLY A 198 3.44 0.03 -13.19
C GLY A 198 3.80 1.47 -13.57
N SER A 199 3.91 2.34 -12.58
CA SER A 199 4.29 3.75 -12.80
C SER A 199 5.76 3.92 -13.20
N GLU A 200 6.61 2.93 -12.90
CA GLU A 200 8.07 3.02 -13.09
C GLU A 200 8.63 2.03 -14.10
N SER A 201 7.97 0.90 -14.33
CA SER A 201 8.29 -0.07 -15.38
C SER A 201 7.10 -0.18 -16.32
N ASN A 202 7.34 -0.37 -17.62
CA ASN A 202 6.26 -0.62 -18.59
C ASN A 202 5.60 -2.01 -18.39
N ASN A 203 5.78 -2.62 -17.21
CA ASN A 203 5.31 -3.94 -16.83
C ASN A 203 4.02 -3.81 -16.01
N TYR A 204 3.14 -4.79 -16.15
CA TYR A 204 1.94 -4.89 -15.33
C TYR A 204 2.28 -5.49 -13.97
N VAL A 205 1.61 -4.98 -12.94
CA VAL A 205 1.62 -5.54 -11.59
C VAL A 205 0.19 -5.90 -11.20
N ALA A 206 0.03 -6.91 -10.36
CA ALA A 206 -1.27 -7.26 -9.79
C ALA A 206 -1.65 -6.25 -8.70
N THR A 207 -2.96 -6.04 -8.58
CA THR A 207 -3.53 -5.30 -7.45
C THR A 207 -3.73 -6.24 -6.25
N MET A 208 -3.93 -5.67 -5.06
CA MET A 208 -4.20 -6.47 -3.84
C MET A 208 -5.40 -7.41 -4.04
N GLY A 209 -6.52 -6.90 -4.54
CA GLY A 209 -7.72 -7.67 -4.85
C GLY A 209 -7.47 -8.70 -5.95
N GLY A 210 -6.68 -8.33 -6.96
CA GLY A 210 -6.18 -9.24 -7.98
C GLY A 210 -5.52 -10.48 -7.37
N LEU A 211 -4.65 -10.30 -6.38
CA LEU A 211 -3.97 -11.39 -5.69
C LEU A 211 -4.90 -12.14 -4.71
N LEU A 212 -5.76 -11.44 -3.97
CA LEU A 212 -6.67 -12.07 -3.01
C LEU A 212 -7.65 -13.03 -3.69
N VAL A 213 -8.18 -12.64 -4.85
CA VAL A 213 -9.25 -13.39 -5.53
C VAL A 213 -8.71 -14.30 -6.63
N PHE A 214 -7.73 -13.83 -7.40
CA PHE A 214 -7.26 -14.52 -8.60
C PHE A 214 -5.87 -15.15 -8.44
N SER A 215 -5.26 -15.16 -7.26
CA SER A 215 -3.98 -15.87 -7.06
C SER A 215 -4.10 -16.99 -6.04
N LYS A 216 -3.74 -18.20 -6.49
CA LYS A 216 -3.65 -19.41 -5.65
C LYS A 216 -2.47 -19.36 -4.65
N ILE A 217 -1.46 -18.54 -4.91
CA ILE A 217 -0.25 -18.39 -4.07
C ILE A 217 -0.08 -16.91 -3.71
N ASN A 218 -1.07 -16.35 -3.02
CA ASN A 218 -1.02 -14.95 -2.59
C ASN A 218 -0.24 -14.73 -1.28
N SER A 219 0.08 -15.78 -0.52
CA SER A 219 0.83 -15.68 0.74
C SER A 219 2.22 -15.06 0.58
N LEU A 220 2.80 -15.11 -0.61
CA LEU A 220 4.10 -14.50 -0.92
C LEU A 220 4.03 -12.95 -0.92
N TYR A 221 2.87 -12.40 -1.28
CA TYR A 221 2.64 -10.96 -1.42
C TYR A 221 1.71 -10.38 -0.36
N VAL A 222 0.81 -11.22 0.17
CA VAL A 222 -0.25 -10.89 1.13
C VAL A 222 -0.21 -11.94 2.26
N PRO A 223 0.86 -12.00 3.05
CA PRO A 223 1.07 -13.07 4.03
C PRO A 223 0.02 -13.09 5.14
N HIS A 224 -0.60 -11.95 5.41
CA HIS A 224 -1.69 -11.78 6.37
C HIS A 224 -3.05 -12.28 5.86
N ASN A 225 -3.14 -12.69 4.59
CA ASN A 225 -4.33 -13.36 4.04
C ASN A 225 -4.39 -14.82 4.50
N MET A 226 -4.86 -15.02 5.72
CA MET A 226 -5.06 -16.35 6.29
C MET A 226 -6.19 -16.37 7.32
N ILE A 227 -6.75 -17.57 7.49
CA ILE A 227 -7.65 -17.91 8.59
C ILE A 227 -6.89 -18.86 9.50
N LYS A 228 -6.80 -18.50 10.77
CA LYS A 228 -6.19 -19.31 11.82
C LYS A 228 -7.28 -19.91 12.69
N ILE A 229 -7.33 -21.23 12.75
CA ILE A 229 -8.27 -21.98 13.56
C ILE A 229 -7.53 -22.47 14.80
N ILE A 230 -7.96 -22.02 15.97
CA ILE A 230 -7.50 -22.49 17.27
C ILE A 230 -8.48 -23.56 17.74
N ASN A 231 -8.03 -24.81 17.74
CA ASN A 231 -8.83 -25.98 18.05
C ASN A 231 -8.58 -26.44 19.49
N ASN A 232 -9.53 -26.17 20.39
CA ASN A 232 -9.48 -26.62 21.78
C ASN A 232 -10.51 -27.73 22.08
N ILE A 233 -11.09 -28.37 21.04
CA ILE A 233 -12.21 -29.30 21.20
C ILE A 233 -11.92 -30.73 20.75
N ASN A 234 -10.95 -30.92 19.85
CA ASN A 234 -10.69 -32.21 19.23
C ASN A 234 -9.20 -32.48 19.09
N ASP A 235 -8.66 -33.24 20.03
CA ASP A 235 -7.23 -33.59 20.13
C ASP A 235 -6.70 -34.44 18.96
N LYS A 236 -7.57 -34.89 18.03
CA LYS A 236 -7.15 -35.61 16.82
C LYS A 236 -6.60 -34.69 15.73
N PHE A 237 -6.80 -33.38 15.87
CA PHE A 237 -6.33 -32.36 14.95
C PHE A 237 -5.37 -31.43 15.68
N ASP A 238 -4.50 -30.77 14.92
CA ASP A 238 -3.56 -29.80 15.49
C ASP A 238 -4.29 -28.68 16.25
N ASP A 239 -3.66 -28.20 17.33
CA ASP A 239 -4.17 -27.10 18.15
C ASP A 239 -4.33 -25.80 17.33
N VAL A 240 -3.48 -25.61 16.31
CA VAL A 240 -3.49 -24.45 15.43
C VAL A 240 -3.41 -24.90 13.98
N ILE A 241 -4.47 -24.59 13.22
CA ILE A 241 -4.57 -24.88 11.78
C ILE A 241 -4.61 -23.57 11.02
N VAL A 242 -3.77 -23.43 9.99
CA VAL A 242 -3.71 -22.23 9.15
C VAL A 242 -4.24 -22.56 7.76
N VAL A 243 -5.20 -21.75 7.29
CA VAL A 243 -5.79 -21.84 5.95
C VAL A 243 -5.37 -20.61 5.14
N GLN A 244 -4.74 -20.85 3.99
CA GLN A 244 -4.25 -19.84 3.05
C GLN A 244 -4.68 -20.18 1.61
N GLY A 245 -4.73 -19.17 0.74
CA GLY A 245 -5.07 -19.33 -0.67
C GLY A 245 -5.91 -18.15 -1.18
N ASP A 246 -6.57 -18.32 -2.33
CA ASP A 246 -7.59 -17.37 -2.77
C ASP A 246 -8.79 -17.37 -1.80
N LEU A 247 -9.51 -16.24 -1.75
CA LEU A 247 -10.59 -16.05 -0.77
C LEU A 247 -11.66 -17.14 -0.83
N LEU A 248 -12.05 -17.60 -2.03
CA LEU A 248 -13.07 -18.63 -2.19
C LEU A 248 -12.58 -19.97 -1.63
N LYS A 249 -11.38 -20.39 -2.03
CA LYS A 249 -10.79 -21.63 -1.54
C LYS A 249 -10.59 -21.60 -0.03
N MET A 250 -10.23 -20.46 0.56
CA MET A 250 -10.12 -20.33 2.02
C MET A 250 -11.46 -20.55 2.72
N ILE A 251 -12.55 -19.98 2.19
CA ILE A 251 -13.91 -20.17 2.70
C ILE A 251 -14.33 -21.65 2.64
N ASP A 252 -14.12 -22.30 1.49
CA ASP A 252 -14.53 -23.70 1.29
C ASP A 252 -13.65 -24.68 2.08
N THR A 253 -12.33 -24.48 2.11
CA THR A 253 -11.41 -25.30 2.91
C THR A 253 -11.74 -25.20 4.40
N THR A 254 -12.05 -23.99 4.88
CA THR A 254 -12.46 -23.78 6.28
C THR A 254 -13.75 -24.53 6.59
N LYS A 255 -14.74 -24.50 5.68
CA LYS A 255 -15.99 -25.27 5.83
C LYS A 255 -15.71 -26.77 5.95
N GLU A 256 -14.89 -27.33 5.07
CA GLU A 256 -14.52 -28.75 5.11
C GLU A 256 -13.79 -29.13 6.41
N LEU A 257 -12.90 -28.27 6.91
CA LEU A 257 -12.21 -28.48 8.18
C LEU A 257 -13.19 -28.44 9.36
N LEU A 258 -14.13 -27.50 9.37
CA LEU A 258 -15.16 -27.43 10.42
C LEU A 258 -16.02 -28.69 10.46
N TYR A 259 -16.38 -29.29 9.32
CA TYR A 259 -17.09 -30.58 9.26
C TYR A 259 -16.29 -31.74 9.86
N LYS A 260 -14.96 -31.70 9.79
CA LYS A 260 -14.08 -32.76 10.30
C LYS A 260 -13.78 -32.59 11.80
N ILE A 261 -13.63 -31.35 12.25
CA ILE A 261 -13.24 -31.03 13.63
C ILE A 261 -14.44 -31.07 14.58
N LEU A 262 -15.58 -30.51 14.17
CA LEU A 262 -16.77 -30.40 15.00
C LEU A 262 -17.54 -31.73 15.08
N PRO A 263 -18.32 -31.96 16.15
CA PRO A 263 -19.21 -33.13 16.24
C PRO A 263 -20.19 -33.20 15.07
N GLU A 264 -20.50 -34.40 14.57
CA GLU A 264 -21.35 -34.61 13.37
C GLU A 264 -22.71 -33.88 13.42
N LYS A 265 -23.29 -33.72 14.61
CA LYS A 265 -24.59 -33.06 14.82
C LYS A 265 -24.51 -31.55 15.00
N TYR A 266 -23.31 -30.97 15.04
CA TYR A 266 -23.13 -29.54 15.29
C TYR A 266 -23.55 -28.72 14.06
N PRO A 267 -24.38 -27.67 14.22
CA PRO A 267 -24.80 -26.84 13.10
C PRO A 267 -23.63 -25.96 12.60
N ILE A 268 -23.05 -26.34 11.46
CA ILE A 268 -21.92 -25.61 10.85
C ILE A 268 -22.37 -24.40 10.04
N SER A 269 -23.62 -24.38 9.56
CA SER A 269 -24.13 -23.31 8.70
C SER A 269 -23.98 -21.90 9.29
N PRO A 270 -24.24 -21.64 10.59
CA PRO A 270 -24.01 -20.32 11.19
C PRO A 270 -22.53 -19.91 11.23
N ILE A 271 -21.63 -20.86 11.51
CA ILE A 271 -20.18 -20.61 11.54
C ILE A 271 -19.70 -20.31 10.12
N TYR A 272 -20.13 -21.10 9.14
CA TYR A 272 -19.78 -20.90 7.74
C TYR A 272 -20.20 -19.51 7.24
N GLU A 273 -21.38 -19.02 7.66
CA GLU A 273 -21.83 -17.66 7.36
C GLU A 273 -20.96 -16.60 8.05
N ALA A 274 -20.59 -16.82 9.32
CA ALA A 274 -19.67 -15.94 10.03
C ALA A 274 -18.28 -15.89 9.36
N VAL A 275 -17.75 -17.02 8.89
CA VAL A 275 -16.47 -17.09 8.17
C VAL A 275 -16.54 -16.35 6.84
N LYS A 276 -17.62 -16.54 6.07
CA LYS A 276 -17.85 -15.79 4.82
C LYS A 276 -17.83 -14.28 5.05
N ASN A 277 -18.56 -13.81 6.05
CA ASN A 277 -18.57 -12.38 6.41
C ASN A 277 -17.21 -11.91 6.91
N ALA A 278 -16.52 -12.73 7.71
CA ALA A 278 -15.18 -12.41 8.20
C ALA A 278 -14.18 -12.24 7.06
N VAL A 279 -14.22 -13.10 6.03
CA VAL A 279 -13.33 -13.03 4.86
C VAL A 279 -13.69 -11.85 3.95
N LEU A 280 -14.99 -11.64 3.68
CA LEU A 280 -15.44 -10.60 2.76
C LEU A 280 -15.24 -9.20 3.32
N TYR A 281 -15.55 -8.98 4.60
CA TYR A 281 -15.50 -7.66 5.23
C TYR A 281 -14.23 -7.45 6.07
N ARG A 282 -13.22 -8.30 5.89
CA ARG A 282 -11.93 -8.11 6.54
C ARG A 282 -11.30 -6.82 6.04
N ASP A 283 -10.78 -6.03 6.96
CA ASP A 283 -9.90 -4.92 6.61
C ASP A 283 -8.51 -5.45 6.23
N TYR A 284 -8.25 -5.56 4.92
CA TYR A 284 -6.98 -6.06 4.40
C TYR A 284 -5.80 -5.08 4.52
N THR A 285 -6.02 -3.86 5.03
CA THR A 285 -4.95 -2.94 5.42
C THR A 285 -4.31 -3.32 6.75
N ILE A 286 -4.98 -4.14 7.57
CA ILE A 286 -4.44 -4.60 8.84
C ILE A 286 -3.51 -5.78 8.59
N TYR A 287 -2.21 -5.49 8.44
CA TYR A 287 -1.16 -6.46 8.12
C TYR A 287 -0.72 -7.33 9.31
N ASN A 288 -0.96 -6.88 10.54
CA ASN A 288 -0.45 -7.52 11.76
C ASN A 288 -1.47 -8.43 12.47
N LYS A 289 -2.58 -8.76 11.81
CA LYS A 289 -3.63 -9.63 12.36
C LYS A 289 -4.26 -10.48 11.26
N GLU A 290 -4.60 -11.71 11.60
CA GLU A 290 -5.33 -12.66 10.77
C GLU A 290 -6.81 -12.76 11.19
N ILE A 291 -7.61 -13.46 10.39
CA ILE A 291 -8.93 -13.93 10.88
C ILE A 291 -8.67 -15.09 11.83
N GLU A 292 -9.24 -15.02 13.03
CA GLU A 292 -9.12 -16.09 14.03
C GLU A 292 -10.48 -16.76 14.27
N ILE A 293 -10.49 -18.09 14.20
CA ILE A 293 -11.63 -18.92 14.59
C ILE A 293 -11.21 -19.70 15.82
N MET A 294 -11.79 -19.43 16.98
CA MET A 294 -11.54 -20.20 18.19
C MET A 294 -12.68 -21.20 18.39
N LEU A 295 -12.33 -22.47 18.42
CA LEU A 295 -13.24 -23.58 18.70
C LEU A 295 -13.04 -23.98 20.17
N ASN A 296 -13.96 -23.58 21.05
CA ASN A 296 -13.96 -23.97 22.45
C ASN A 296 -15.16 -24.87 22.74
N TYR A 297 -15.10 -25.65 23.84
CA TYR A 297 -16.19 -26.56 24.22
C TYR A 297 -17.55 -25.87 24.38
N ASN A 298 -17.56 -24.62 24.87
CA ASN A 298 -18.79 -23.89 25.21
C ASN A 298 -19.15 -22.78 24.22
N ASN A 299 -18.24 -22.42 23.31
CA ASN A 299 -18.47 -21.34 22.35
C ASN A 299 -17.54 -21.47 21.15
N ILE A 300 -17.96 -20.89 20.03
CA ILE A 300 -17.13 -20.70 18.85
C ILE A 300 -17.12 -19.20 18.56
N SER A 301 -15.93 -18.62 18.47
CA SER A 301 -15.75 -17.20 18.15
C SER A 301 -15.03 -17.04 16.82
N VAL A 302 -15.53 -16.13 15.99
CA VAL A 302 -14.88 -15.70 14.74
C VAL A 302 -14.52 -14.24 14.90
N VAL A 303 -13.22 -13.93 14.85
CA VAL A 303 -12.67 -12.58 14.99
C VAL A 303 -12.09 -12.17 13.65
N SER A 304 -12.58 -11.08 13.08
CA SER A 304 -12.04 -10.50 11.85
C SER A 304 -11.42 -9.13 12.13
N PRO A 305 -10.23 -8.81 11.59
CA PRO A 305 -9.66 -7.46 11.64
C PRO A 305 -10.57 -6.45 10.92
N GLY A 306 -10.86 -5.33 11.57
CA GLY A 306 -11.59 -4.21 10.99
C GLY A 306 -12.65 -3.63 11.93
N ILE A 307 -13.43 -2.69 11.41
CA ILE A 307 -14.56 -2.06 12.09
C ILE A 307 -15.84 -2.45 11.35
N LEU A 308 -16.89 -2.80 12.09
CA LEU A 308 -18.22 -3.04 11.51
C LEU A 308 -18.76 -1.73 10.93
N GLU A 309 -18.88 -1.66 9.60
CA GLU A 309 -19.65 -0.59 8.96
C GLU A 309 -21.16 -0.85 9.17
N ASN A 310 -21.86 0.14 9.70
CA ASN A 310 -23.30 0.07 9.97
C ASN A 310 -24.11 -0.24 8.70
N GLY A 311 -24.64 -1.46 8.55
CA GLY A 311 -25.60 -1.74 7.48
C GLY A 311 -25.83 -3.21 7.21
N GLY A 312 -26.49 -3.92 8.13
CA GLY A 312 -26.93 -5.29 7.89
C GLY A 312 -27.84 -5.40 6.65
N LYS A 313 -27.43 -6.22 5.69
CA LYS A 313 -28.35 -6.94 4.80
C LYS A 313 -28.05 -8.42 4.93
N LYS A 314 -29.12 -9.21 5.13
CA LYS A 314 -29.08 -10.67 4.96
C LYS A 314 -28.52 -10.96 3.57
N ILE A 315 -27.36 -11.60 3.51
CA ILE A 315 -26.81 -12.14 2.27
C ILE A 315 -26.81 -13.65 2.44
N SER A 316 -27.45 -14.35 1.52
CA SER A 316 -27.47 -15.80 1.44
C SER A 316 -27.01 -16.17 0.04
N ILE A 317 -25.97 -17.01 -0.01
CA ILE A 317 -25.18 -17.44 -1.19
C ILE A 317 -24.36 -16.31 -1.79
N ILE A 318 -23.09 -16.24 -1.38
CA ILE A 318 -22.10 -15.30 -1.95
C ILE A 318 -21.58 -15.86 -3.27
N THR A 319 -21.67 -15.06 -4.32
CA THR A 319 -21.11 -15.40 -5.65
C THR A 319 -19.75 -14.71 -5.84
N LEU A 320 -18.92 -15.24 -6.74
CA LEU A 320 -17.67 -14.58 -7.16
C LEU A 320 -17.93 -13.13 -7.64
N GLU A 321 -19.13 -12.83 -8.16
CA GLU A 321 -19.51 -11.48 -8.55
C GLU A 321 -19.66 -10.52 -7.38
N GLU A 322 -20.09 -10.98 -6.20
CA GLU A 322 -20.19 -10.15 -5.00
C GLU A 322 -18.81 -9.84 -4.42
N ILE A 323 -17.91 -10.84 -4.41
CA ILE A 323 -16.51 -10.67 -4.00
C ILE A 323 -15.78 -9.70 -4.94
N CYS A 324 -15.95 -9.87 -6.25
CA CYS A 324 -15.37 -8.95 -7.23
C CYS A 324 -16.09 -7.60 -7.32
N GLY A 325 -17.36 -7.53 -6.94
CA GLY A 325 -18.11 -6.29 -6.82
C GLY A 325 -17.68 -5.47 -5.62
N PHE A 326 -17.21 -6.13 -4.55
CA PHE A 326 -16.58 -5.49 -3.39
C PHE A 326 -15.26 -4.81 -3.79
N MET A 327 -14.40 -5.48 -4.57
CA MET A 327 -13.18 -4.89 -5.19
C MET A 327 -13.40 -3.63 -6.02
N LYS A 328 -14.64 -3.32 -6.40
CA LYS A 328 -14.98 -2.15 -7.23
C LYS A 328 -15.64 -1.00 -6.46
N ARG A 329 -16.08 -1.21 -5.22
CA ARG A 329 -16.74 -0.17 -4.39
C ARG A 329 -15.73 0.65 -3.63
#